data_AF-A0A091L2C5-F1
#
_entry.id   AF-A0A091L2C5-F1
#
_cell.length_a   1.000
_cell.length_b   1.000
_cell.length_c   1.000
_cell.angle_alpha   90.00
_cell.angle_beta   90.00
_cell.angle_gamma   90.00
#
_symmetry.space_group_name_H-M   'P 1'
#
loop_
_entity.id
_entity.type
_entity.pdbx_description
1 polymer ?
#
loop_
_entity_poly.entity_id
_entity_poly.type
_entity_poly.pdbx_seq_one_letter_code
_entity_poly.pdbx_strand_id
1 'polypeptide(L)'
;IAGFSNNYWELRRCRPKLKKLRKLLMENPYEGPDSHKDDTLTFSKYTTEDLFSLIQASEGEILHQLQVLDACKIEGYWRILEFDYQMKLLNHVTQLIDSESWSLSKVPLCTCLEELGSLEPIEMIEHILLSYGRKYTDEGEVYFEMREDKICRAIAQMLLQNAVKFNLSEFQEVWQQSVPEGMTTRLDQLTGLALVDKTSRPETIFLLKVEDLPEDNQERFNSLFSIREKWTEVDITPYIQDLCAEKQTVGALLTKYARSSMQNGVKVYNSRRPIS
;
A
#
# COMPACT_ATOMS: atom_id res chain seq x y z
N ILE A 1 22.28 23.99 -42.86
CA ILE A 1 21.31 22.95 -43.26
C ILE A 1 19.97 23.34 -42.64
N ALA A 2 18.97 23.67 -43.45
CA ALA A 2 17.60 23.92 -43.00
C ALA A 2 16.74 22.73 -43.45
N GLY A 3 15.95 22.16 -42.55
CA GLY A 3 15.12 20.98 -42.80
C GLY A 3 13.64 21.33 -42.81
N PHE A 4 12.89 20.74 -43.74
CA PHE A 4 11.44 20.81 -43.80
C PHE A 4 10.85 19.48 -43.30
N SER A 5 9.89 19.53 -42.36
CA SER A 5 9.20 18.35 -41.82
C SER A 5 7.69 18.59 -41.80
N ASN A 6 6.93 17.61 -42.28
CA ASN A 6 5.46 17.59 -42.20
C ASN A 6 4.94 16.98 -40.88
N ASN A 7 5.85 16.51 -40.01
CA ASN A 7 5.52 15.94 -38.71
C ASN A 7 6.09 16.83 -37.60
N TYR A 8 5.32 17.02 -36.54
CA TYR A 8 5.74 17.73 -35.32
C TYR A 8 5.63 16.80 -34.11
N TRP A 9 6.56 16.97 -33.17
CA TRP A 9 6.50 16.31 -31.87
C TRP A 9 5.71 17.19 -30.92
N GLU A 10 4.59 16.68 -30.42
CA GLU A 10 3.80 17.36 -29.40
C GLU A 10 4.13 16.78 -28.03
N LEU A 11 4.51 17.65 -27.09
CA LEU A 11 4.66 17.26 -25.69
C LEU A 11 3.29 17.22 -25.03
N ARG A 12 2.92 16.06 -24.50
CA ARG A 12 1.70 15.89 -23.71
C ARG A 12 2.07 15.45 -22.31
N ARG A 13 1.44 16.08 -21.32
CA ARG A 13 1.53 15.59 -19.94
C ARG A 13 0.96 14.18 -19.87
N CYS A 14 1.70 13.26 -19.27
CA CYS A 14 1.31 11.88 -19.08
C CYS A 14 1.38 11.52 -17.59
N ARG A 15 0.76 10.40 -17.20
CA ARG A 15 0.87 9.89 -15.83
C ARG A 15 2.22 9.16 -15.67
N PRO A 16 2.91 9.31 -14.53
CA PRO A 16 4.13 8.58 -14.29
C PRO A 16 3.82 7.09 -14.16
N LYS A 17 4.66 6.23 -14.74
CA LYS A 17 4.47 4.77 -14.75
C LYS A 17 5.05 4.11 -13.50
N LEU A 18 4.46 4.45 -12.35
CA LEU A 18 5.02 4.15 -11.04
C LEU A 18 4.82 2.70 -10.57
N LYS A 19 3.91 1.90 -11.17
CA LYS A 19 3.87 0.47 -10.81
C LYS A 19 5.11 -0.30 -11.26
N LYS A 20 5.80 0.18 -12.30
CA LYS A 20 7.10 -0.38 -12.68
C LYS A 20 8.10 -0.27 -11.52
N LEU A 21 8.12 0.85 -10.79
CA LEU A 21 8.98 1.03 -9.62
C LEU A 21 8.71 -0.04 -8.57
N ARG A 22 7.45 -0.18 -8.13
CA ARG A 22 7.07 -1.22 -7.16
C ARG A 22 7.46 -2.61 -7.66
N LYS A 23 7.18 -2.93 -8.93
CA LYS A 23 7.53 -4.22 -9.52
C LYS A 23 9.03 -4.52 -9.43
N LEU A 24 9.88 -3.56 -9.81
CA LEU A 24 11.34 -3.72 -9.74
C LEU A 24 11.80 -3.95 -8.30
N LEU A 25 11.29 -3.18 -7.33
CA LEU A 25 11.68 -3.32 -5.93
C LEU A 25 11.17 -4.63 -5.29
N MET A 26 10.03 -5.15 -5.75
CA MET A 26 9.46 -6.41 -5.30
C MET A 26 10.11 -7.64 -5.94
N GLU A 27 11.02 -7.49 -6.91
CA GLU A 27 11.80 -8.62 -7.46
C GLU A 27 12.77 -9.21 -6.42
N ASN A 28 13.22 -8.39 -5.47
CA ASN A 28 14.10 -8.79 -4.39
C ASN A 28 13.78 -7.96 -3.12
N PRO A 29 12.67 -8.27 -2.41
CA PRO A 29 12.35 -7.60 -1.16
C PRO A 29 13.40 -7.95 -0.08
N TYR A 30 13.56 -7.07 0.91
CA TYR A 30 14.51 -7.28 2.00
C TYR A 30 13.85 -8.04 3.16
N GLU A 31 14.36 -9.23 3.45
CA GLU A 31 13.81 -10.16 4.46
C GLU A 31 14.43 -10.02 5.86
N GLY A 32 15.35 -9.07 6.02
CA GLY A 32 16.10 -8.87 7.25
C GLY A 32 17.57 -9.27 7.14
N PRO A 33 18.38 -8.98 8.17
CA PRO A 33 19.82 -9.14 8.15
C PRO A 33 20.29 -10.59 8.05
N ASP A 34 19.48 -11.54 8.51
CA ASP A 34 19.81 -12.97 8.51
C ASP A 34 19.53 -13.66 7.16
N SER A 35 19.01 -12.94 6.16
CA SER A 35 18.65 -13.54 4.87
C SER A 35 19.86 -13.81 4.00
N HIS A 36 20.14 -15.10 3.76
CA HIS A 36 21.16 -15.55 2.81
C HIS A 36 20.89 -15.18 1.34
N LYS A 37 19.69 -14.65 1.02
CA LYS A 37 19.37 -14.23 -0.36
C LYS A 37 20.23 -13.06 -0.81
N ASP A 38 20.64 -12.18 0.11
CA ASP A 38 21.45 -11.01 -0.24
C ASP A 38 22.90 -11.34 -0.59
N ASP A 39 23.40 -12.52 -0.21
CA ASP A 39 24.70 -13.06 -0.62
C ASP A 39 24.69 -13.58 -2.07
N THR A 40 23.51 -13.81 -2.64
CA THR A 40 23.38 -14.32 -4.00
C THR A 40 23.33 -13.18 -5.02
N LEU A 41 24.39 -13.07 -5.85
CA LEU A 41 24.54 -12.07 -6.93
C LEU A 41 23.47 -12.16 -8.04
N THR A 42 22.51 -13.06 -7.91
CA THR A 42 21.51 -13.38 -8.94
C THR A 42 20.34 -12.39 -8.98
N PHE A 43 20.08 -11.65 -7.91
CA PHE A 43 18.94 -10.78 -7.83
C PHE A 43 19.31 -9.31 -8.11
N SER A 44 18.54 -8.66 -8.98
CA SER A 44 18.75 -7.25 -9.32
C SER A 44 18.50 -6.33 -8.11
N LYS A 45 19.44 -5.44 -7.82
CA LYS A 45 19.31 -4.34 -6.87
C LYS A 45 19.43 -3.04 -7.66
N TYR A 46 18.74 -1.97 -7.23
CA TYR A 46 18.64 -0.74 -8.00
C TYR A 46 19.11 0.47 -7.18
N THR A 47 20.06 1.21 -7.71
CA THR A 47 20.47 2.53 -7.19
C THR A 47 19.45 3.60 -7.59
N THR A 48 19.59 4.82 -7.06
CA THR A 48 18.75 5.95 -7.47
C THR A 48 18.87 6.22 -8.98
N GLU A 49 20.10 6.17 -9.49
CA GLU A 49 20.45 6.40 -10.88
C GLU A 49 19.84 5.33 -11.80
N ASP A 50 19.87 4.06 -11.36
CA ASP A 50 19.22 2.96 -12.09
C ASP A 50 17.72 3.22 -12.23
N LEU A 51 17.04 3.58 -11.13
CA LEU A 51 15.60 3.87 -11.14
C LEU A 51 15.25 5.03 -12.07
N PHE A 52 16.04 6.10 -12.07
CA PHE A 52 15.85 7.25 -12.96
C PHE A 52 16.00 6.88 -14.44
N SER A 53 16.90 5.95 -14.77
CA SER A 53 17.08 5.47 -16.14
C SER A 53 15.99 4.49 -16.59
N LEU A 54 15.44 3.70 -15.67
CA LEU A 54 14.51 2.61 -15.98
C LEU A 54 13.05 3.03 -15.97
N ILE A 55 12.68 4.10 -15.25
CA ILE A 55 11.29 4.48 -15.02
C ILE A 55 10.97 5.77 -15.77
N GLN A 56 9.85 5.73 -16.50
CA GLN A 56 9.31 6.90 -17.17
C GLN A 56 8.52 7.76 -16.17
N ALA A 57 9.24 8.57 -15.41
CA ALA A 57 8.73 9.56 -14.47
C ALA A 57 9.81 10.61 -14.18
N SER A 58 9.43 11.77 -13.64
CA SER A 58 10.42 12.73 -13.13
C SER A 58 11.11 12.21 -11.87
N GLU A 59 12.30 12.71 -11.58
CA GLU A 59 13.05 12.35 -10.36
C GLU A 59 12.22 12.58 -9.09
N GLY A 60 11.52 13.71 -9.02
CA GLY A 60 10.63 14.04 -7.90
C GLY A 60 9.46 13.06 -7.75
N GLU A 61 8.86 12.61 -8.85
CA GLU A 61 7.80 11.59 -8.82
C GLU A 61 8.33 10.23 -8.35
N ILE A 62 9.55 9.84 -8.76
CA ILE A 62 10.19 8.59 -8.34
C ILE A 62 10.50 8.63 -6.83
N LEU A 63 11.15 9.69 -6.35
CA LEU A 63 11.48 9.85 -4.94
C LEU A 63 10.23 9.91 -4.06
N HIS A 64 9.19 10.61 -4.51
CA HIS A 64 7.91 10.63 -3.81
C HIS A 64 7.29 9.24 -3.76
N GLN A 65 7.31 8.49 -4.86
CA GLN A 65 6.77 7.13 -4.87
C GLN A 65 7.55 6.17 -3.97
N LEU A 66 8.87 6.30 -3.89
CA LEU A 66 9.69 5.54 -2.93
C LEU A 66 9.24 5.77 -1.49
N GLN A 67 8.92 7.02 -1.13
CA GLN A 67 8.35 7.33 0.18
C GLN A 67 6.95 6.73 0.37
N VAL A 68 6.09 6.79 -0.65
CA VAL A 68 4.74 6.19 -0.61
C VAL A 68 4.79 4.67 -0.43
N LEU A 69 5.80 4.02 -1.01
CA LEU A 69 6.04 2.58 -0.89
C LEU A 69 6.74 2.21 0.43
N ASP A 70 7.02 3.19 1.30
CA ASP A 70 7.85 3.01 2.48
C ASP A 70 9.17 2.27 2.13
N ALA A 71 9.80 2.62 1.00
CA ALA A 71 11.05 2.02 0.56
C ALA A 71 12.24 2.63 1.32
N CYS A 72 13.24 1.81 1.64
CA CYS A 72 14.46 2.20 2.35
C CYS A 72 15.71 1.98 1.48
N LYS A 73 16.82 2.61 1.87
CA LYS A 73 18.11 2.45 1.20
C LYS A 73 19.03 1.57 2.05
N ILE A 74 19.39 0.42 1.52
CA ILE A 74 20.25 -0.58 2.18
C ILE A 74 21.49 -0.76 1.30
N GLU A 75 22.68 -0.49 1.86
CA GLU A 75 23.96 -0.62 1.16
C GLU A 75 24.04 0.11 -0.20
N GLY A 76 23.35 1.24 -0.31
CA GLY A 76 23.33 2.02 -1.56
C GLY A 76 22.15 1.72 -2.49
N TYR A 77 21.37 0.67 -2.23
CA TYR A 77 20.28 0.22 -3.09
C TYR A 77 18.90 0.45 -2.46
N TRP A 78 17.91 0.78 -3.28
CA TRP A 78 16.52 0.88 -2.84
C TRP A 78 15.91 -0.49 -2.66
N ARG A 79 15.20 -0.67 -1.54
CA ARG A 79 14.55 -1.92 -1.14
C ARG A 79 13.19 -1.64 -0.54
N ILE A 80 12.26 -2.58 -0.74
CA ILE A 80 11.03 -2.68 0.04
C ILE A 80 11.23 -3.83 1.01
N LEU A 81 10.79 -3.66 2.26
CA LEU A 81 10.81 -4.73 3.23
C LEU A 81 9.83 -5.83 2.81
N GLU A 82 10.25 -7.08 2.95
CA GLU A 82 9.33 -8.20 2.89
C GLU A 82 8.29 -8.04 4.01
N PHE A 83 7.05 -8.43 3.75
CA PHE A 83 5.92 -8.07 4.61
C PHE A 83 6.00 -8.75 5.98
N ASP A 84 6.41 -10.02 6.06
CA ASP A 84 6.57 -10.71 7.33
C ASP A 84 7.70 -10.07 8.16
N TYR A 85 8.81 -9.67 7.52
CA TYR A 85 9.87 -8.91 8.21
C TYR A 85 9.38 -7.54 8.69
N GLN A 86 8.63 -6.81 7.86
CA GLN A 86 8.02 -5.53 8.26
C GLN A 86 7.09 -5.70 9.46
N MET A 87 6.27 -6.75 9.50
CA MET A 87 5.39 -7.05 10.62
C MET A 87 6.16 -7.45 11.89
N LYS A 88 7.26 -8.19 11.75
CA LYS A 88 8.18 -8.50 12.86
C LYS A 88 8.71 -7.22 13.50
N LEU A 89 9.24 -6.29 12.69
CA LEU A 89 9.74 -4.99 13.17
C LEU A 89 8.65 -4.17 13.86
N LEU A 90 7.47 -4.10 13.25
CA LEU A 90 6.34 -3.38 13.82
C LEU A 90 5.95 -3.97 15.18
N ASN A 91 5.90 -5.31 15.27
CA ASN A 91 5.59 -6.00 16.51
C ASN A 91 6.60 -5.72 17.63
N HIS A 92 7.90 -5.69 17.34
CA HIS A 92 8.92 -5.29 18.32
C HIS A 92 8.65 -3.89 18.88
N VAL A 93 8.36 -2.92 18.00
CA VAL A 93 8.06 -1.54 18.41
C VAL A 93 6.78 -1.47 19.25
N THR A 94 5.70 -2.12 18.82
CA THR A 94 4.43 -2.08 19.55
C THR A 94 4.51 -2.77 20.89
N GLN A 95 5.27 -3.86 21.01
CA GLN A 95 5.50 -4.55 22.28
C GLN A 95 6.31 -3.69 23.25
N LEU A 96 7.31 -2.95 22.76
CA LEU A 96 8.08 -2.03 23.61
C LEU A 96 7.22 -0.86 24.10
N ILE A 97 6.37 -0.30 23.24
CA ILE A 97 5.40 0.75 23.62
C ILE A 97 4.51 0.26 24.76
N ASP A 98 3.99 -0.97 24.65
CA ASP A 98 3.13 -1.59 25.64
C ASP A 98 3.88 -1.84 26.96
N SER A 99 5.08 -2.45 26.90
CA SER A 99 5.87 -2.79 28.08
C SER A 99 6.27 -1.56 28.90
N GLU A 100 6.62 -0.48 28.21
CA GLU A 100 6.99 0.79 28.83
C GLU A 100 5.80 1.70 29.12
N SER A 101 4.57 1.24 28.80
CA SER A 101 3.32 2.00 28.97
C SER A 101 3.38 3.40 28.35
N TRP A 102 4.02 3.52 27.18
CA TRP A 102 4.18 4.79 26.50
C TRP A 102 2.88 5.25 25.85
N SER A 103 2.71 6.57 25.76
CA SER A 103 1.69 7.14 24.91
C SER A 103 2.04 6.91 23.44
N LEU A 104 1.07 6.44 22.65
CA LEU A 104 1.18 6.31 21.20
C LEU A 104 1.54 7.63 20.50
N SER A 105 1.29 8.78 21.12
CA SER A 105 1.67 10.09 20.57
C SER A 105 3.11 10.50 20.92
N LYS A 106 3.80 9.81 21.83
CA LYS A 106 5.12 10.21 22.34
C LYS A 106 6.02 8.99 22.57
N VAL A 107 6.40 8.34 21.47
CA VAL A 107 7.33 7.19 21.45
C VAL A 107 8.77 7.69 21.27
N PRO A 108 9.69 7.48 22.24
CA PRO A 108 11.06 8.02 22.20
C PRO A 108 11.97 7.24 21.24
N LEU A 109 12.59 7.93 20.27
CA LEU A 109 13.51 7.28 19.33
C LEU A 109 14.73 6.68 20.03
N CYS A 110 15.38 7.43 20.91
CA CYS A 110 16.62 7.01 21.57
C CYS A 110 16.44 5.68 22.31
N THR A 111 15.39 5.56 23.13
CA THR A 111 15.10 4.32 23.86
C THR A 111 14.73 3.17 22.93
N CYS A 112 13.97 3.42 21.85
CA CYS A 112 13.71 2.38 20.85
C CYS A 112 15.01 1.82 20.25
N LEU A 113 15.98 2.69 19.92
CA LEU A 113 17.25 2.26 19.35
C LEU A 113 18.12 1.49 20.36
N GLU A 114 18.11 1.91 21.63
CA GLU A 114 18.84 1.25 22.71
C GLU A 114 18.30 -0.14 23.02
N GLU A 115 16.99 -0.27 23.20
CA GLU A 115 16.36 -1.53 23.60
C GLU A 115 16.26 -2.53 22.44
N LEU A 116 15.89 -2.06 21.23
CA LEU A 116 15.69 -2.93 20.08
C LEU A 116 16.97 -3.15 19.26
N GLY A 117 18.02 -2.35 19.46
CA GLY A 117 19.25 -2.41 18.66
C GLY A 117 20.05 -3.71 18.80
N SER A 118 19.76 -4.51 19.83
CA SER A 118 20.30 -5.88 19.98
C SER A 118 19.57 -6.93 19.14
N LEU A 119 18.32 -6.64 18.74
CA LEU A 119 17.45 -7.55 18.00
C LEU A 119 17.48 -7.26 16.49
N GLU A 120 17.59 -5.98 16.13
CA GLU A 120 17.45 -5.50 14.75
C GLU A 120 18.41 -4.34 14.47
N PRO A 121 18.83 -4.14 13.20
CA PRO A 121 19.65 -2.99 12.82
C PRO A 121 18.97 -1.66 13.14
N ILE A 122 19.74 -0.69 13.62
CA ILE A 122 19.28 0.66 13.99
C ILE A 122 18.49 1.31 12.85
N GLU A 123 18.97 1.14 11.62
CA GLU A 123 18.35 1.69 10.41
C GLU A 123 16.97 1.09 10.16
N MET A 124 16.76 -0.19 10.50
CA MET A 124 15.47 -0.87 10.33
C MET A 124 14.47 -0.43 11.41
N ILE A 125 14.95 -0.19 12.64
CA ILE A 125 14.14 0.35 13.73
C ILE A 125 13.70 1.79 13.42
N GLU A 126 14.62 2.66 13.00
CA GLU A 126 14.23 4.03 12.60
C GLU A 126 13.30 4.00 11.39
N HIS A 127 13.56 3.12 10.42
CA HIS A 127 12.71 2.98 9.25
C HIS A 127 11.29 2.56 9.61
N ILE A 128 11.08 1.57 10.48
CA ILE A 128 9.72 1.14 10.85
C ILE A 128 8.97 2.24 11.61
N LEU A 129 9.65 3.01 12.47
CA LEU A 129 9.08 4.17 13.16
C LEU A 129 8.68 5.27 12.17
N LEU A 130 9.46 5.53 11.13
CA LEU A 130 9.11 6.46 10.06
C LEU A 130 7.94 5.95 9.20
N SER A 131 7.92 4.65 8.92
CA SER A 131 6.89 4.01 8.10
C SER A 131 5.53 4.02 8.80
N TYR A 132 5.49 3.86 10.13
CA TYR A 132 4.25 3.79 10.92
C TYR A 132 3.97 4.98 11.82
N GLY A 133 4.89 5.93 11.94
CA GLY A 133 4.76 7.10 12.80
C GLY A 133 5.04 8.42 12.10
N ARG A 134 4.89 9.50 12.85
CA ARG A 134 5.27 10.86 12.47
C ARG A 134 6.35 11.35 13.42
N LYS A 135 7.55 11.56 12.87
CA LYS A 135 8.69 12.09 13.61
C LYS A 135 8.45 13.55 14.01
N TYR A 136 8.72 13.89 15.26
CA TYR A 136 8.75 15.27 15.75
C TYR A 136 9.82 15.41 16.84
N THR A 137 10.12 16.65 17.22
CA THR A 137 11.09 16.99 18.26
C THR A 137 10.39 17.74 19.37
N ASP A 138 10.63 17.34 20.60
CA ASP A 138 10.10 17.97 21.82
C ASP A 138 11.23 18.07 22.83
N GLU A 139 11.46 19.27 23.37
CA GLU A 139 12.55 19.57 24.32
C GLU A 139 13.97 19.12 23.88
N GLY A 140 14.20 19.04 22.57
CA GLY A 140 15.49 18.63 21.99
C GLY A 140 15.62 17.12 21.75
N GLU A 141 14.65 16.33 22.21
CA GLU A 141 14.57 14.88 22.00
C GLU A 141 13.63 14.54 20.85
N VAL A 142 13.90 13.40 20.20
CA VAL A 142 13.13 12.96 19.03
C VAL A 142 12.08 11.93 19.45
N TYR A 143 10.84 12.19 19.05
CA TYR A 143 9.70 11.33 19.32
C TYR A 143 8.93 10.98 18.04
N PHE A 144 8.10 9.94 18.15
CA PHE A 144 7.16 9.53 17.14
C PHE A 144 5.73 9.52 17.68
N GLU A 145 4.83 10.10 16.88
CA GLU A 145 3.39 9.89 17.00
C GLU A 145 2.98 8.74 16.07
N MET A 146 2.55 7.63 16.62
CA MET A 146 2.18 6.43 15.87
C MET A 146 0.87 6.64 15.12
N ARG A 147 0.84 6.25 13.83
CA ARG A 147 -0.32 6.43 12.94
C ARG A 147 -1.26 5.23 13.05
N GLU A 148 -2.32 5.40 13.84
CA GLU A 148 -3.39 4.40 14.05
C GLU A 148 -3.84 3.77 12.73
N ASP A 149 -4.28 4.58 11.77
CA ASP A 149 -4.84 4.05 10.51
C ASP A 149 -3.84 3.19 9.73
N LYS A 150 -2.53 3.51 9.76
CA LYS A 150 -1.50 2.69 9.09
C LYS A 150 -1.29 1.37 9.83
N ILE A 151 -1.20 1.41 11.16
CA ILE A 151 -0.95 0.22 12.00
C ILE A 151 -2.14 -0.74 11.94
N CYS A 152 -3.36 -0.24 12.16
CA CYS A 152 -4.60 -1.01 12.04
C CYS A 152 -4.70 -1.67 10.65
N ARG A 153 -4.39 -0.92 9.58
CA ARG A 153 -4.41 -1.44 8.21
C ARG A 153 -3.38 -2.54 7.96
N ALA A 154 -2.16 -2.41 8.47
CA ALA A 154 -1.12 -3.44 8.34
C ALA A 154 -1.48 -4.74 9.07
N ILE A 155 -2.02 -4.62 10.29
CA ILE A 155 -2.47 -5.77 11.08
C ILE A 155 -3.66 -6.47 10.39
N ALA A 156 -4.62 -5.70 9.83
CA ALA A 156 -5.68 -6.28 9.01
C ALA A 156 -5.14 -7.03 7.79
N GLN A 157 -4.13 -6.48 7.11
CA GLN A 157 -3.50 -7.16 5.98
C GLN A 157 -2.89 -8.49 6.41
N MET A 158 -2.15 -8.51 7.52
CA MET A 158 -1.56 -9.73 8.08
C MET A 158 -2.61 -10.80 8.38
N LEU A 159 -3.71 -10.42 9.03
CA LEU A 159 -4.81 -11.33 9.37
C LEU A 159 -5.52 -11.90 8.13
N LEU A 160 -5.62 -11.12 7.06
CA LEU A 160 -6.30 -11.52 5.83
C LEU A 160 -5.38 -12.24 4.82
N GLN A 161 -4.05 -12.15 4.97
CA GLN A 161 -3.08 -12.66 3.98
C GLN A 161 -3.23 -14.15 3.68
N ASN A 162 -3.60 -14.94 4.69
CA ASN A 162 -3.76 -16.38 4.56
C ASN A 162 -5.23 -16.82 4.42
N ALA A 163 -6.17 -15.87 4.38
CA ALA A 163 -7.60 -16.15 4.30
C ALA A 163 -8.13 -15.91 2.88
N VAL A 164 -8.73 -16.93 2.26
CA VAL A 164 -9.46 -16.74 0.99
C VAL A 164 -10.69 -15.86 1.21
N LYS A 165 -11.43 -16.13 2.28
CA LYS A 165 -12.53 -15.32 2.82
C LYS A 165 -12.57 -15.49 4.34
N PHE A 166 -12.81 -14.41 5.06
CA PHE A 166 -13.02 -14.39 6.50
C PHE A 166 -14.47 -13.98 6.77
N ASN A 167 -15.16 -14.64 7.71
CA ASN A 167 -16.39 -14.10 8.29
C ASN A 167 -16.14 -12.68 8.81
N LEU A 168 -16.95 -11.71 8.38
CA LEU A 168 -16.76 -10.29 8.69
C LEU A 168 -16.81 -10.00 10.20
N SER A 169 -17.79 -10.59 10.90
CA SER A 169 -17.98 -10.35 12.34
C SER A 169 -16.80 -10.89 13.17
N GLU A 170 -16.41 -12.14 12.91
CA GLU A 170 -15.24 -12.76 13.55
C GLU A 170 -13.96 -11.99 13.23
N PHE A 171 -13.79 -11.56 11.98
CA PHE A 171 -12.65 -10.75 11.57
C PHE A 171 -12.57 -9.43 12.36
N GLN A 172 -13.68 -8.71 12.52
CA GLN A 172 -13.68 -7.44 13.26
C GLN A 172 -13.29 -7.64 14.73
N GLU A 173 -13.74 -8.72 15.36
CA GLU A 173 -13.35 -9.05 16.74
C GLU A 173 -11.85 -9.37 16.84
N VAL A 174 -11.35 -10.27 15.99
CA VAL A 174 -9.92 -10.65 15.97
C VAL A 174 -9.04 -9.44 15.62
N TRP A 175 -9.47 -8.61 14.67
CA TRP A 175 -8.73 -7.43 14.26
C TRP A 175 -8.61 -6.42 15.41
N GLN A 176 -9.71 -6.12 16.11
CA GLN A 176 -9.67 -5.20 17.25
C GLN A 176 -8.82 -5.75 18.41
N GLN A 177 -8.78 -7.06 18.60
CA GLN A 177 -7.94 -7.70 19.63
C GLN A 177 -6.45 -7.73 19.26
N SER A 178 -6.13 -7.59 17.97
CA SER A 178 -4.75 -7.71 17.47
C SER A 178 -4.02 -6.37 17.39
N VAL A 179 -4.74 -5.25 17.46
CA VAL A 179 -4.12 -3.90 17.43
C VAL A 179 -3.64 -3.48 18.83
N PRO A 180 -2.61 -2.62 18.93
CA PRO A 180 -2.15 -2.09 20.22
C PRO A 180 -3.25 -1.42 21.04
N GLU A 181 -3.13 -1.45 22.37
CA GLU A 181 -4.06 -0.77 23.26
C GLU A 181 -4.13 0.74 22.92
N GLY A 182 -5.36 1.28 22.95
CA GLY A 182 -5.63 2.66 22.59
C GLY A 182 -5.95 2.88 21.11
N MET A 183 -5.77 1.88 20.23
CA MET A 183 -6.16 1.97 18.83
C MET A 183 -7.57 1.45 18.55
N THR A 184 -8.29 2.12 17.64
CA THR A 184 -9.63 1.69 17.20
C THR A 184 -9.65 1.22 15.75
N THR A 185 -10.20 0.03 15.52
CA THR A 185 -10.38 -0.54 14.18
C THR A 185 -11.67 -0.08 13.52
N ARG A 186 -11.61 0.28 12.24
CA ARG A 186 -12.76 0.73 11.46
C ARG A 186 -12.64 0.31 9.99
N LEU A 187 -13.73 -0.16 9.37
CA LEU A 187 -13.69 -0.69 8.00
C LEU A 187 -13.20 0.33 6.95
N ASP A 188 -13.37 1.64 7.18
CA ASP A 188 -12.83 2.70 6.31
C ASP A 188 -11.30 2.71 6.25
N GLN A 189 -10.61 2.22 7.28
CA GLN A 189 -9.14 2.06 7.27
C GLN A 189 -8.68 1.00 6.24
N LEU A 190 -9.58 0.10 5.80
CA LEU A 190 -9.29 -0.96 4.83
C LEU A 190 -9.63 -0.59 3.38
N THR A 191 -9.98 0.67 3.15
CA THR A 191 -10.29 1.22 1.82
C THR A 191 -9.15 0.91 0.84
N GLY A 192 -9.47 0.18 -0.24
CA GLY A 192 -8.49 -0.22 -1.26
C GLY A 192 -7.53 -1.35 -0.86
N LEU A 193 -7.69 -1.94 0.34
CA LEU A 193 -6.94 -3.11 0.81
C LEU A 193 -7.78 -4.40 0.85
N ALA A 194 -9.05 -4.28 1.26
CA ALA A 194 -9.93 -5.42 1.46
C ALA A 194 -11.34 -5.13 0.96
N LEU A 195 -12.01 -6.16 0.45
CA LEU A 195 -13.37 -6.07 -0.07
C LEU A 195 -14.35 -6.78 0.88
N VAL A 196 -15.35 -6.04 1.35
CA VAL A 196 -16.46 -6.59 2.15
C VAL A 196 -17.59 -7.04 1.24
N ASP A 197 -17.97 -8.31 1.32
CA ASP A 197 -19.14 -8.91 0.67
C ASP A 197 -20.30 -9.04 1.67
N LYS A 198 -21.20 -8.05 1.63
CA LYS A 198 -22.44 -8.03 2.41
C LYS A 198 -23.57 -8.87 1.79
N THR A 199 -23.34 -9.41 0.58
CA THR A 199 -24.35 -10.22 -0.11
C THR A 199 -24.24 -11.69 0.27
N SER A 200 -23.05 -12.14 0.70
CA SER A 200 -22.86 -13.49 1.22
C SER A 200 -23.56 -13.67 2.58
N ARG A 201 -23.83 -14.94 2.94
CA ARG A 201 -24.37 -15.32 4.25
C ARG A 201 -23.50 -16.48 4.79
N PRO A 202 -22.67 -16.26 5.84
CA PRO A 202 -22.42 -14.99 6.54
C PRO A 202 -21.77 -13.92 5.63
N GLU A 203 -21.81 -12.66 6.05
CA GLU A 203 -21.05 -11.59 5.39
C GLU A 203 -19.55 -11.90 5.49
N THR A 204 -18.79 -11.61 4.43
CA THR A 204 -17.37 -11.95 4.38
C THR A 204 -16.49 -10.77 4.00
N ILE A 205 -15.20 -10.86 4.34
CA ILE A 205 -14.15 -9.93 3.93
C ILE A 205 -12.95 -10.71 3.42
N PHE A 206 -12.25 -10.16 2.42
CA PHE A 206 -11.02 -10.75 1.89
C PHE A 206 -10.10 -9.68 1.29
N LEU A 207 -8.82 -10.00 1.12
CA LEU A 207 -7.86 -9.08 0.50
C LEU A 207 -8.22 -8.80 -0.96
N LEU A 208 -8.21 -7.51 -1.28
CA LEU A 208 -8.23 -7.01 -2.65
C LEU A 208 -7.41 -5.73 -2.62
N LYS A 209 -6.12 -5.82 -2.96
CA LYS A 209 -5.22 -4.67 -2.88
C LYS A 209 -5.27 -3.90 -4.19
N VAL A 210 -5.55 -2.59 -4.13
CA VAL A 210 -5.57 -1.71 -5.31
C VAL A 210 -4.24 -1.73 -6.08
N GLU A 211 -3.15 -1.93 -5.36
CA GLU A 211 -1.79 -1.99 -5.89
C GLU A 211 -1.51 -3.23 -6.76
N ASP A 212 -2.29 -4.30 -6.61
CA ASP A 212 -2.16 -5.54 -7.38
C ASP A 212 -3.08 -5.56 -8.61
N LEU A 213 -3.98 -4.58 -8.74
CA LEU A 213 -4.87 -4.46 -9.89
C LEU A 213 -4.13 -3.99 -11.15
N PRO A 214 -4.61 -4.28 -12.38
CA PRO A 214 -4.01 -3.80 -13.63
C PRO A 214 -3.89 -2.27 -13.74
N GLU A 215 -2.92 -1.73 -14.49
CA GLU A 215 -2.84 -0.27 -14.78
C GLU A 215 -3.79 0.17 -15.89
N ASP A 216 -4.05 -0.71 -16.87
CA ASP A 216 -5.00 -0.39 -17.93
C ASP A 216 -6.41 -0.31 -17.36
N ASN A 217 -7.13 0.75 -17.77
CA ASN A 217 -8.47 1.00 -17.29
C ASN A 217 -9.39 -0.19 -17.60
N GLN A 218 -9.41 -0.67 -18.86
CA GLN A 218 -10.35 -1.71 -19.27
C GLN A 218 -10.02 -3.04 -18.59
N GLU A 219 -8.75 -3.42 -18.53
CA GLU A 219 -8.30 -4.63 -17.82
C GLU A 219 -8.67 -4.58 -16.33
N ARG A 220 -8.47 -3.44 -15.67
CA ARG A 220 -8.84 -3.28 -14.26
C ARG A 220 -10.34 -3.42 -14.04
N PHE A 221 -11.16 -2.76 -14.84
CA PHE A 221 -12.62 -2.89 -14.75
C PHE A 221 -13.06 -4.35 -14.98
N ASN A 222 -12.48 -5.03 -15.97
CA ASN A 222 -12.77 -6.45 -16.21
C ASN A 222 -12.41 -7.31 -14.99
N SER A 223 -11.20 -7.13 -14.43
CA SER A 223 -10.74 -7.85 -13.23
C SER A 223 -11.67 -7.63 -12.03
N LEU A 224 -12.06 -6.38 -11.75
CA LEU A 224 -13.01 -6.06 -10.66
C LEU A 224 -14.38 -6.69 -10.88
N PHE A 225 -14.89 -6.69 -12.12
CA PHE A 225 -16.18 -7.30 -12.41
C PHE A 225 -16.16 -8.83 -12.42
N SER A 226 -14.98 -9.47 -12.63
CA SER A 226 -14.80 -10.92 -12.42
C SER A 226 -14.86 -11.30 -10.93
N ILE A 227 -14.35 -10.43 -10.05
CA ILE A 227 -14.36 -10.65 -8.59
C ILE A 227 -15.78 -10.49 -8.03
N ARG A 228 -16.51 -9.48 -8.51
CA ARG A 228 -17.89 -9.19 -8.12
C ARG A 228 -18.66 -8.64 -9.31
N GLU A 229 -19.78 -9.27 -9.65
CA GLU A 229 -20.55 -8.91 -10.85
C GLU A 229 -21.11 -7.47 -10.79
N LYS A 230 -21.56 -7.03 -9.61
CA LYS A 230 -22.24 -5.75 -9.39
C LYS A 230 -21.63 -4.97 -8.25
N TRP A 231 -21.26 -3.72 -8.52
CA TRP A 231 -20.62 -2.83 -7.55
C TRP A 231 -21.45 -1.59 -7.31
N THR A 232 -21.48 -1.11 -6.07
CA THR A 232 -21.93 0.26 -5.81
C THR A 232 -20.81 1.24 -6.16
N GLU A 233 -21.14 2.53 -6.33
CA GLU A 233 -20.13 3.57 -6.54
C GLU A 233 -19.13 3.63 -5.38
N VAL A 234 -19.65 3.52 -4.15
CA VAL A 234 -18.84 3.58 -2.92
C VAL A 234 -17.85 2.41 -2.87
N ASP A 235 -18.29 1.20 -3.21
CA ASP A 235 -17.43 0.01 -3.12
C ASP A 235 -16.34 -0.01 -4.21
N ILE A 236 -16.64 0.47 -5.43
CA ILE A 236 -15.68 0.40 -6.54
C ILE A 236 -14.69 1.56 -6.54
N THR A 237 -15.09 2.74 -6.04
CA THR A 237 -14.27 3.97 -6.06
C THR A 237 -12.84 3.76 -5.54
N PRO A 238 -12.61 3.11 -4.39
CA PRO A 238 -11.28 2.88 -3.84
C PRO A 238 -10.31 2.15 -4.79
N TYR A 239 -10.85 1.39 -5.74
CA TYR A 239 -10.07 0.55 -6.67
C TYR A 239 -9.82 1.21 -8.03
N ILE A 240 -10.49 2.32 -8.33
CA ILE A 240 -10.39 2.99 -9.63
C ILE A 240 -10.09 4.49 -9.52
N GLN A 241 -10.05 5.05 -8.31
CA GLN A 241 -9.82 6.48 -8.13
C GLN A 241 -8.42 6.91 -8.61
N ASP A 242 -7.41 6.08 -8.43
CA ASP A 242 -6.05 6.27 -8.97
C ASP A 242 -6.02 6.26 -10.52
N LEU A 243 -7.06 5.74 -11.18
CA LEU A 243 -7.22 5.84 -12.63
C LEU A 243 -7.78 7.20 -13.08
N CYS A 244 -8.12 8.12 -12.18
CA CYS A 244 -8.60 9.45 -12.54
C CYS A 244 -7.42 10.36 -12.95
N ALA A 245 -7.50 11.00 -14.13
CA ALA A 245 -6.60 12.09 -14.52
C ALA A 245 -7.20 13.43 -14.08
N GLU A 246 -6.43 14.52 -14.17
CA GLU A 246 -6.85 15.88 -13.75
C GLU A 246 -8.25 16.33 -14.22
N LYS A 247 -8.76 15.81 -15.35
CA LYS A 247 -10.08 16.17 -15.91
C LYS A 247 -11.11 15.04 -15.89
N GLN A 248 -10.78 13.88 -15.32
CA GLN A 248 -11.63 12.70 -15.38
C GLN A 248 -12.07 12.33 -13.97
N THR A 249 -13.39 12.25 -13.75
CA THR A 249 -13.97 11.82 -12.48
C THR A 249 -14.19 10.31 -12.47
N VAL A 250 -14.38 9.75 -11.27
CA VAL A 250 -14.82 8.35 -11.09
C VAL A 250 -16.13 8.08 -11.86
N GLY A 251 -17.10 8.99 -11.79
CA GLY A 251 -18.34 8.89 -12.55
C GLY A 251 -18.13 8.85 -14.07
N ALA A 252 -17.14 9.59 -14.59
CA ALA A 252 -16.77 9.55 -16.01
C ALA A 252 -16.13 8.21 -16.40
N LEU A 253 -15.29 7.63 -15.54
CA LEU A 253 -14.74 6.28 -15.73
C LEU A 253 -15.85 5.23 -15.74
N LEU A 254 -16.74 5.25 -14.73
CA LEU A 254 -17.86 4.32 -14.63
C LEU A 254 -18.78 4.41 -15.84
N THR A 255 -19.08 5.63 -16.29
CA THR A 255 -19.89 5.86 -17.50
C THR A 255 -19.21 5.29 -18.74
N LYS A 256 -17.87 5.33 -18.84
CA LYS A 256 -17.13 4.84 -20.01
C LYS A 256 -16.95 3.32 -20.03
N TYR A 257 -16.63 2.72 -18.88
CA TYR A 257 -16.17 1.33 -18.77
C TYR A 257 -17.20 0.37 -18.16
N ALA A 258 -18.27 0.87 -17.54
CA ALA A 258 -19.32 0.06 -16.92
C ALA A 258 -20.70 0.33 -17.54
N ARG A 259 -21.66 -0.55 -17.23
CA ARG A 259 -23.10 -0.32 -17.42
C ARG A 259 -23.73 -0.16 -16.04
N SER A 260 -24.63 0.81 -15.90
CA SER A 260 -25.35 1.02 -14.65
C SER A 260 -26.75 0.40 -14.69
N SER A 261 -27.21 -0.14 -13.58
CA SER A 261 -28.58 -0.63 -13.37
C SER A 261 -29.04 -0.35 -11.93
N MET A 262 -30.31 -0.61 -11.64
CA MET A 262 -30.86 -0.51 -10.28
C MET A 262 -31.02 -1.91 -9.69
N GLN A 263 -30.57 -2.10 -8.45
CA GLN A 263 -30.79 -3.32 -7.68
C GLN A 263 -31.25 -2.93 -6.28
N ASN A 264 -32.45 -3.38 -5.88
CA ASN A 264 -33.05 -3.05 -4.57
C ASN A 264 -33.07 -1.53 -4.27
N GLY A 265 -33.33 -0.70 -5.30
CA GLY A 265 -33.35 0.77 -5.16
C GLY A 265 -31.97 1.44 -5.12
N VAL A 266 -30.87 0.68 -5.19
CA VAL A 266 -29.50 1.19 -5.22
C VAL A 266 -28.93 1.10 -6.64
N LYS A 267 -28.26 2.15 -7.10
CA LYS A 267 -27.56 2.16 -8.39
C LYS A 267 -26.29 1.29 -8.28
N VAL A 268 -26.17 0.33 -9.18
CA VAL A 268 -25.02 -0.58 -9.27
C VAL A 268 -24.39 -0.54 -10.67
N TYR A 269 -23.13 -0.92 -10.76
CA TYR A 269 -22.32 -0.93 -11.98
C TYR A 269 -21.80 -2.35 -12.25
N ASN A 270 -21.85 -2.77 -13.51
CA ASN A 270 -21.36 -4.07 -13.99
C ASN A 270 -20.68 -3.95 -15.35
N SER A 271 -20.08 -5.05 -15.82
CA SER A 271 -19.40 -5.08 -17.12
C SER A 271 -20.38 -4.83 -18.28
N ARG A 272 -19.90 -4.09 -19.29
CA ARG A 272 -20.62 -3.84 -20.54
C ARG A 272 -20.70 -5.07 -21.45
N ARG A 273 -19.75 -5.99 -21.29
CA ARG A 273 -19.61 -7.22 -22.09
C ARG A 273 -19.59 -8.43 -21.16
N PRO A 274 -20.08 -9.61 -21.59
CA PRO A 274 -19.86 -10.84 -20.85
C PRO A 274 -18.37 -10.99 -20.58
N ILE A 275 -18.03 -11.25 -19.32
CA ILE A 275 -16.65 -11.51 -18.93
C ILE A 275 -16.47 -13.01 -19.14
N SER A 276 -15.55 -13.38 -20.03
CA SER A 276 -15.19 -14.77 -20.32
C SER A 276 -14.19 -15.28 -19.31
#